data_AF-A0A2H3D1J1-F1
#
_entry.id   AF-A0A2H3D1J1-F1
#
_cell.length_a   1.000
_cell.length_b   1.000
_cell.length_c   1.000
_cell.angle_alpha   90.00
_cell.angle_beta   90.00
_cell.angle_gamma   90.00
#
_symmetry.space_group_name_H-M   'P 1'
#
loop_
_entity.id
_entity.type
_entity.pdbx_description
1 polymer ?
#
loop_
_entity_poly.entity_id
_entity_poly.type
_entity_poly.pdbx_seq_one_letter_code
_entity_poly.pdbx_strand_id
1 'polypeptide(L)'
;MPGPHKKSIPKFESFTDPEELERFFSRLEELFDQCAVTNDLVKKKYTISYTDVKTEKQWKVLDYFNKGTFGEFKSKVLGSYDGAVDSGHDAVWELKKLVDQYNLLSICKKSDFMVFKREFSVLAAALSAVLLNQELVNHFLIPMSDELYDFIKRRLECLPVLAEKLERD
;
A
#
# COMPACT_ATOMS: atom_id res chain seq x y z
N MET A 1 -15.92 8.71 22.49
CA MET A 1 -14.52 8.76 22.00
C MET A 1 -13.55 8.55 23.14
N PRO A 2 -12.54 7.69 22.98
CA PRO A 2 -11.49 7.49 23.97
C PRO A 2 -10.53 8.70 24.02
N GLY A 3 -10.07 9.09 25.21
CA GLY A 3 -9.14 10.23 25.33
C GLY A 3 -7.76 9.92 24.73
N PRO A 4 -7.06 10.90 24.11
CA PRO A 4 -5.89 10.70 23.23
C PRO A 4 -4.66 10.02 23.87
N HIS A 5 -4.68 9.78 25.18
CA HIS A 5 -3.62 9.11 25.93
C HIS A 5 -3.85 7.61 26.16
N LYS A 6 -4.93 7.00 25.66
CA LYS A 6 -5.13 5.53 25.76
C LYS A 6 -4.30 4.79 24.70
N LYS A 7 -3.70 3.64 25.08
CA LYS A 7 -2.82 2.81 24.23
C LYS A 7 -3.46 2.23 22.96
N SER A 8 -4.79 2.17 22.89
CA SER A 8 -5.54 1.51 21.78
C SER A 8 -6.02 2.49 20.71
N ILE A 9 -5.40 3.67 20.63
CA ILE A 9 -5.87 4.78 19.79
C ILE A 9 -4.97 4.91 18.56
N PRO A 10 -5.53 5.18 17.37
CA PRO A 10 -4.73 5.51 16.19
C PRO A 10 -3.94 6.78 16.49
N LYS A 11 -2.61 6.69 16.52
CA LYS A 11 -1.73 7.85 16.56
C LYS A 11 -1.02 7.97 15.24
N PHE A 12 -0.88 9.20 14.78
CA PHE A 12 -0.07 9.52 13.61
C PHE A 12 1.19 10.25 14.10
N GLU A 13 2.35 9.61 13.92
CA GLU A 13 3.64 10.11 14.44
C GLU A 13 4.66 10.36 13.32
N SER A 14 4.44 9.84 12.10
CA SER A 14 5.37 9.98 10.96
C SER A 14 4.77 10.84 9.85
N PHE A 15 5.54 11.82 9.36
CA PHE A 15 5.08 12.84 8.41
C PHE A 15 5.31 12.46 6.94
N THR A 16 5.87 11.28 6.68
CA THR A 16 6.54 10.96 5.41
C THR A 16 6.00 9.72 4.73
N ASP A 17 5.07 8.99 5.35
CA ASP A 17 4.47 7.78 4.78
C ASP A 17 2.98 8.02 4.46
N PRO A 18 2.64 8.21 3.16
CA PRO A 18 1.25 8.33 2.71
C PRO A 18 0.37 7.12 3.10
N GLU A 19 0.92 5.90 3.10
CA GLU A 19 0.17 4.69 3.45
C GLU A 19 -0.18 4.68 4.95
N GLU A 20 0.73 5.16 5.80
CA GLU A 20 0.46 5.31 7.23
C GLU A 20 -0.64 6.33 7.49
N LEU A 21 -0.68 7.42 6.71
CA LEU A 21 -1.70 8.45 6.81
C LEU A 21 -3.08 7.93 6.38
N GLU A 22 -3.16 7.17 5.29
CA GLU A 22 -4.39 6.51 4.87
C GLU A 22 -4.90 5.54 5.95
N ARG A 23 -4.00 4.67 6.45
CA ARG A 23 -4.32 3.72 7.51
C ARG A 23 -4.78 4.40 8.80
N PHE A 24 -4.20 5.56 9.14
CA PHE A 24 -4.64 6.38 10.27
C PHE A 24 -6.09 6.83 10.09
N PHE A 25 -6.43 7.39 8.93
CA PHE A 25 -7.81 7.84 8.65
C PHE A 25 -8.81 6.69 8.65
N SER A 26 -8.48 5.53 8.05
CA SER A 26 -9.37 4.35 8.05
C SER A 26 -9.69 3.89 9.47
N ARG A 27 -8.69 3.74 10.33
CA ARG A 27 -8.89 3.36 11.74
C ARG A 27 -9.69 4.38 12.52
N LEU A 28 -9.53 5.65 12.18
CA LEU A 28 -10.24 6.74 12.83
C LEU A 28 -11.72 6.76 12.42
N GLU A 29 -12.02 6.46 11.15
CA GLU A 29 -13.38 6.32 10.62
C GLU A 29 -14.11 5.14 11.28
N GLU A 30 -13.47 3.98 11.40
CA GLU A 30 -14.02 2.84 12.16
C GLU A 30 -14.35 3.24 13.62
N LEU A 31 -13.49 4.03 14.26
CA LEU A 31 -13.72 4.52 15.62
C LEU A 31 -14.87 5.54 15.69
N PHE A 32 -15.04 6.39 14.66
CA PHE A 32 -16.19 7.28 14.54
C PHE A 32 -17.49 6.49 14.50
N ASP A 33 -17.51 5.43 13.69
CA ASP A 33 -18.69 4.58 13.53
C ASP A 33 -19.01 3.83 14.83
N GLN A 34 -18.00 3.23 15.49
CA GLN A 34 -18.17 2.57 16.79
C GLN A 34 -18.69 3.50 17.89
N CYS A 35 -18.28 4.78 17.85
CA CYS A 35 -18.70 5.80 18.82
C CYS A 35 -19.94 6.59 18.36
N ALA A 36 -20.56 6.24 17.23
CA ALA A 36 -21.69 6.96 16.62
C ALA A 36 -21.45 8.48 16.47
N VAL A 37 -20.22 8.89 16.14
CA VAL A 37 -19.89 10.30 15.91
C VAL A 37 -20.29 10.67 14.49
N THR A 38 -21.35 11.46 14.35
CA THR A 38 -21.90 11.84 13.03
C THR A 38 -21.55 13.27 12.62
N ASN A 39 -21.24 14.16 13.57
CA ASN A 39 -20.95 15.57 13.29
C ASN A 39 -19.54 15.76 12.71
N ASP A 40 -19.45 16.35 11.51
CA ASP A 40 -18.18 16.57 10.80
C ASP A 40 -17.17 17.42 11.57
N LEU A 41 -17.63 18.51 12.21
CA LEU A 41 -16.74 19.37 12.99
C LEU A 41 -16.17 18.61 14.20
N VAL A 42 -16.98 17.76 14.82
CA VAL A 42 -16.54 16.90 15.92
C VAL A 42 -15.54 15.86 15.44
N LYS A 43 -15.78 15.23 14.27
CA LYS A 43 -14.80 14.31 13.65
C LYS A 43 -13.45 15.00 13.44
N LYS A 44 -13.44 16.17 12.80
CA LYS A 44 -12.21 16.97 12.56
C LYS A 44 -11.47 17.30 13.85
N LYS A 45 -12.18 17.71 14.91
CA LYS A 45 -11.58 17.98 16.23
C LYS A 45 -10.93 16.75 16.86
N TYR A 46 -11.56 15.59 16.74
CA TYR A 46 -10.95 14.35 17.23
C TYR A 46 -9.73 13.95 16.40
N THR A 47 -9.81 14.09 15.08
CA THR A 47 -8.69 13.81 14.17
C THR A 47 -7.42 14.53 14.57
N ILE A 48 -7.49 15.85 14.79
CA ILE A 48 -6.32 16.63 15.21
C ILE A 48 -5.86 16.31 16.65
N SER A 49 -6.73 15.79 17.52
CA SER A 49 -6.35 15.44 18.90
C SER A 49 -5.54 14.15 18.98
N TYR A 50 -5.56 13.34 17.91
CA TYR A 50 -4.85 12.08 17.80
C TYR A 50 -3.54 12.20 17.00
N THR A 51 -3.17 13.42 16.61
CA THR A 51 -1.89 13.71 15.98
C THR A 51 -0.96 14.44 16.95
N ASP A 52 0.31 14.59 16.58
CA ASP A 52 1.23 15.41 17.35
C ASP A 52 0.97 16.92 17.18
N VAL A 53 1.54 17.73 18.07
CA VAL A 53 1.32 19.19 18.14
C VAL A 53 1.69 19.91 16.84
N LYS A 54 2.70 19.42 16.11
CA LYS A 54 3.12 20.02 14.83
C LYS A 54 2.09 19.70 13.74
N THR A 55 1.65 18.44 13.62
CA THR A 55 0.61 18.03 12.68
C THR A 55 -0.71 18.75 12.96
N GLU A 56 -1.12 18.85 14.22
CA GLU A 56 -2.33 19.58 14.64
C GLU A 56 -2.30 21.03 14.13
N LYS A 57 -1.17 21.73 14.29
CA LYS A 57 -1.02 23.10 13.82
C LYS A 57 -1.13 23.20 12.29
N GLN A 58 -0.53 22.28 11.56
CA GLN A 58 -0.59 22.27 10.09
C GLN A 58 -2.02 22.05 9.59
N TRP A 59 -2.73 21.06 10.14
CA TRP A 59 -4.07 20.71 9.68
C TRP A 59 -5.12 21.76 10.05
N LYS A 60 -4.95 22.49 11.16
CA LYS A 60 -5.83 23.61 11.55
C LYS A 60 -5.81 24.79 10.57
N VAL A 61 -4.73 24.98 9.82
CA VAL A 61 -4.58 26.07 8.85
C VAL A 61 -5.29 25.76 7.54
N LEU A 62 -5.65 24.50 7.28
CA LEU A 62 -6.39 24.12 6.09
C LEU A 62 -7.80 24.75 6.10
N ASP A 63 -8.20 25.36 5.00
CA ASP A 63 -9.50 26.06 4.85
C ASP A 63 -10.71 25.21 5.24
N TYR A 64 -10.59 23.89 5.07
CA TYR A 64 -11.63 22.89 5.35
C TYR A 64 -11.63 22.36 6.79
N PHE A 65 -10.78 22.88 7.68
CA PHE A 65 -10.85 22.50 9.09
C PHE A 65 -12.13 23.07 9.76
N ASN A 66 -12.43 24.35 9.51
CA ASN A 66 -13.59 25.03 10.11
C ASN A 66 -14.84 25.03 9.21
N LYS A 67 -14.73 24.56 7.96
CA LYS A 67 -15.78 24.57 6.94
C LYS A 67 -15.86 23.21 6.26
N GLY A 68 -16.98 22.92 5.59
CA GLY A 68 -17.14 21.71 4.79
C GLY A 68 -17.26 20.42 5.60
N THR A 69 -17.28 19.29 4.91
CA THR A 69 -17.44 17.94 5.49
C THR A 69 -16.11 17.36 5.98
N PHE A 70 -16.16 16.30 6.78
CA PHE A 70 -14.97 15.54 7.16
C PHE A 70 -14.25 14.94 5.95
N GLY A 71 -14.99 14.49 4.93
CA GLY A 71 -14.43 13.94 3.70
C GLY A 71 -13.60 14.96 2.90
N GLU A 72 -14.07 16.20 2.78
CA GLU A 72 -13.31 17.28 2.13
C GLU A 72 -12.02 17.62 2.88
N PHE A 73 -12.09 17.64 4.21
CA PHE A 73 -10.91 17.82 5.06
C PHE A 73 -9.91 16.67 4.88
N LYS A 74 -10.36 15.40 4.95
CA LYS A 74 -9.51 14.22 4.72
C LYS A 74 -8.84 14.27 3.35
N SER A 75 -9.60 14.57 2.29
CA SER A 75 -9.06 14.68 0.93
C SER A 75 -7.99 15.77 0.81
N LYS A 76 -8.18 16.93 1.44
CA LYS A 76 -7.17 18.00 1.47
C LYS A 76 -5.95 17.67 2.29
N VAL A 77 -6.12 16.98 3.42
CA VAL A 77 -5.00 16.48 4.20
C VAL A 77 -4.21 15.49 3.36
N LEU A 78 -4.84 14.43 2.83
CA LEU A 78 -4.16 13.45 1.98
C LEU A 78 -3.42 14.12 0.82
N GLY A 79 -4.09 14.99 0.05
CA GLY A 79 -3.49 15.73 -1.06
C GLY A 79 -2.37 16.72 -0.69
N SER A 80 -2.17 17.03 0.60
CA SER A 80 -1.03 17.84 1.07
C SER A 80 0.22 17.03 1.39
N TYR A 81 0.06 15.72 1.65
CA TYR A 81 1.14 14.75 1.83
C TYR A 81 1.42 13.97 0.54
N ASP A 82 0.44 13.96 -0.37
CA ASP A 82 0.53 13.47 -1.72
C ASP A 82 1.39 14.44 -2.55
N GLY A 83 2.71 14.37 -2.35
CA GLY A 83 3.68 15.01 -3.23
C GLY A 83 3.63 14.32 -4.60
N ALA A 84 2.62 14.65 -5.42
CA ALA A 84 2.42 14.14 -6.77
C ALA A 84 2.67 12.63 -6.90
N VAL A 85 1.89 11.81 -6.18
CA VAL A 85 1.93 10.36 -6.39
C VAL A 85 1.10 10.04 -7.62
N ASP A 86 1.80 10.00 -8.76
CA ASP A 86 1.34 9.25 -9.91
C ASP A 86 1.40 7.76 -9.51
N SER A 87 0.28 7.24 -9.02
CA SER A 87 0.20 5.94 -8.32
C SER A 87 0.73 4.75 -9.14
N GLY A 88 0.76 4.87 -10.47
CA GLY A 88 1.42 3.91 -11.34
C GLY A 88 2.95 4.01 -11.30
N HIS A 89 3.52 5.21 -11.25
CA HIS A 89 4.96 5.42 -11.19
C HIS A 89 5.55 5.02 -9.83
N ASP A 90 4.82 5.25 -8.76
CA ASP A 90 5.25 4.88 -7.40
C ASP A 90 5.21 3.36 -7.18
N ALA A 91 4.13 2.68 -7.61
CA ALA A 91 4.04 1.23 -7.50
C ALA A 91 5.09 0.49 -8.37
N VAL A 92 5.43 1.00 -9.56
CA VAL A 92 6.53 0.45 -10.38
C VAL A 92 7.88 0.66 -9.70
N TRP A 93 8.08 1.78 -9.00
CA TRP A 93 9.30 2.04 -8.24
C TRP A 93 9.42 1.09 -7.04
N GLU A 94 8.34 0.92 -6.26
CA GLU A 94 8.29 -0.03 -5.15
C GLU A 94 8.49 -1.49 -5.64
N LEU A 95 7.96 -1.85 -6.81
CA LEU A 95 8.22 -3.16 -7.43
C LEU A 95 9.72 -3.37 -7.70
N LYS A 96 10.39 -2.39 -8.30
CA LYS A 96 11.83 -2.47 -8.61
C LYS A 96 12.67 -2.56 -7.34
N LYS A 97 12.35 -1.74 -6.34
CA LYS A 97 13.02 -1.73 -5.04
C LYS A 97 12.86 -3.06 -4.30
N LEU A 98 11.66 -3.65 -4.31
CA LEU A 98 11.41 -4.97 -3.75
C LEU A 98 12.28 -6.03 -4.44
N VAL A 99 12.30 -6.03 -5.77
CA VAL A 99 13.12 -6.96 -6.56
C VAL A 99 14.60 -6.80 -6.24
N ASP A 100 15.12 -5.57 -6.19
CA ASP A 100 16.53 -5.31 -5.87
C ASP A 100 16.90 -5.76 -4.46
N GLN A 101 16.02 -5.52 -3.48
CA GLN A 101 16.23 -5.96 -2.10
C GLN A 101 16.39 -7.48 -2.01
N TYR A 102 15.50 -8.24 -2.64
CA TYR A 102 15.56 -9.71 -2.60
C TYR A 102 16.64 -10.28 -3.51
N ASN A 103 17.02 -9.58 -4.58
CA ASN A 103 18.17 -9.93 -5.41
C ASN A 103 19.48 -9.87 -4.59
N LEU A 104 19.67 -8.80 -3.82
CA LEU A 104 20.83 -8.66 -2.94
C LEU A 104 20.86 -9.66 -1.79
N LEU A 105 19.69 -9.96 -1.21
CA LEU A 105 19.59 -10.88 -0.07
C LEU A 105 19.67 -12.37 -0.48
N SER A 106 19.42 -12.67 -1.77
CA SER A 106 19.28 -14.02 -2.33
C SER A 106 18.23 -14.88 -1.62
N ILE A 107 17.19 -15.29 -2.34
CA ILE A 107 16.14 -16.12 -1.76
C ILE A 107 16.64 -17.56 -1.55
N CYS A 108 17.18 -17.83 -0.36
CA CYS A 108 17.76 -19.13 -0.01
C CYS A 108 16.83 -20.03 0.81
N LYS A 109 15.77 -19.49 1.43
CA LYS A 109 14.81 -20.25 2.25
C LYS A 109 13.40 -20.14 1.69
N LYS A 110 12.63 -21.21 1.91
CA LYS A 110 11.20 -21.24 1.59
C LYS A 110 10.41 -20.14 2.31
N SER A 111 10.77 -19.79 3.55
CA SER A 111 10.13 -18.69 4.29
C SER A 111 10.28 -17.37 3.54
N ASP A 112 11.48 -17.10 3.04
CA ASP A 112 11.85 -15.82 2.43
C ASP A 112 11.15 -15.70 1.07
N PHE A 113 11.08 -16.81 0.32
CA PHE A 113 10.27 -16.90 -0.90
C PHE A 113 8.79 -16.62 -0.66
N MET A 114 8.21 -17.13 0.43
CA MET A 114 6.79 -16.91 0.73
C MET A 114 6.49 -15.46 1.11
N VAL A 115 7.41 -14.78 1.81
CA VAL A 115 7.29 -13.35 2.11
C VAL A 115 7.40 -12.53 0.83
N PHE A 116 8.45 -12.77 0.03
CA PHE A 116 8.63 -12.13 -1.28
C PHE A 116 7.40 -12.31 -2.17
N LYS A 117 6.90 -13.55 -2.33
CA LYS A 117 5.73 -13.84 -3.15
C LYS A 117 4.51 -13.03 -2.69
N ARG A 118 4.30 -12.90 -1.39
CA ARG A 118 3.16 -12.14 -0.84
C ARG A 118 3.30 -10.65 -1.16
N GLU A 119 4.46 -10.05 -0.89
CA GLU A 119 4.74 -8.63 -1.15
C GLU A 119 4.64 -8.32 -2.65
N PHE A 120 5.25 -9.17 -3.48
CA PHE A 120 5.17 -9.06 -4.94
C PHE A 120 3.72 -9.17 -5.45
N SER A 121 2.90 -10.08 -4.91
CA SER A 121 1.52 -10.26 -5.37
C SER A 121 0.65 -9.02 -5.15
N VAL A 122 0.90 -8.28 -4.06
CA VAL A 122 0.19 -7.03 -3.77
C VAL A 122 0.52 -5.98 -4.83
N LEU A 123 1.82 -5.78 -5.12
CA LEU A 123 2.26 -4.83 -6.14
C LEU A 123 1.85 -5.25 -7.55
N ALA A 124 1.93 -6.54 -7.88
CA ALA A 124 1.50 -7.06 -9.18
C ALA A 124 0.00 -6.88 -9.43
N ALA A 125 -0.84 -7.01 -8.40
CA ALA A 125 -2.28 -6.75 -8.51
C ALA A 125 -2.57 -5.26 -8.76
N ALA A 126 -1.80 -4.35 -8.15
CA ALA A 126 -1.90 -2.92 -8.41
C ALA A 126 -1.41 -2.54 -9.82
N LEU A 127 -0.42 -3.27 -10.33
CA LEU A 127 0.25 -2.98 -11.61
C LEU A 127 -0.31 -3.75 -12.81
N SER A 128 -1.28 -4.66 -12.62
CA SER A 128 -1.79 -5.51 -13.71
C SER A 128 -2.52 -4.73 -14.82
N ALA A 129 -2.91 -3.49 -14.56
CA ALA A 129 -3.49 -2.58 -15.55
C ALA A 129 -2.43 -1.72 -16.29
N VAL A 130 -1.19 -1.70 -15.79
CA VAL A 130 -0.11 -0.81 -16.23
C VAL A 130 1.01 -1.58 -16.92
N LEU A 131 1.37 -2.75 -16.39
CA LEU A 131 2.43 -3.63 -16.92
C LEU A 131 1.85 -4.86 -17.60
N LEU A 132 2.57 -5.36 -18.60
CA LEU A 132 2.23 -6.66 -19.20
C LEU A 132 2.54 -7.80 -18.22
N ASN A 133 1.75 -8.86 -18.26
CA ASN A 133 1.99 -10.05 -17.44
C ASN A 133 3.41 -10.62 -17.64
N GLN A 134 3.97 -10.51 -18.84
CA GLN A 134 5.34 -10.92 -19.12
C GLN A 134 6.37 -10.09 -18.35
N GLU A 135 6.16 -8.78 -18.20
CA GLU A 135 7.05 -7.89 -17.45
C GLU A 135 7.00 -8.21 -15.96
N LEU A 136 5.79 -8.44 -15.43
CA LEU A 136 5.61 -8.89 -14.04
C LEU A 136 6.32 -10.24 -13.79
N VAL A 137 6.19 -11.20 -14.69
CA VAL A 137 6.89 -12.49 -14.57
C VAL A 137 8.40 -12.30 -14.59
N ASN A 138 8.93 -11.45 -15.49
CA ASN A 138 10.36 -11.17 -15.53
C ASN A 138 10.87 -10.56 -14.21
N HIS A 139 10.14 -9.58 -13.66
CA HIS A 139 10.47 -8.98 -12.36
C HIS A 139 10.41 -10.00 -11.21
N PHE A 140 9.44 -10.91 -11.21
CA PHE A 140 9.30 -11.95 -10.18
C PHE A 140 10.49 -12.91 -10.15
N LEU A 141 11.10 -13.17 -11.32
CA LEU A 141 12.15 -14.16 -11.47
C LEU A 141 13.56 -13.62 -11.16
N ILE A 142 13.78 -12.30 -11.19
CA ILE A 142 15.09 -11.67 -10.96
C ILE A 142 15.73 -12.10 -9.62
N PRO A 143 15.03 -12.12 -8.47
CA PRO A 143 15.65 -12.44 -7.18
C PRO A 143 15.96 -13.93 -6.95
N MET A 144 15.65 -14.79 -7.93
CA MET A 144 15.84 -16.22 -7.80
C MET A 144 17.28 -16.61 -8.15
N SER A 145 17.82 -17.62 -7.46
CA SER A 145 19.10 -18.22 -7.86
C SER A 145 19.02 -18.72 -9.31
N ASP A 146 20.14 -18.64 -10.05
CA ASP A 146 20.23 -19.09 -11.44
C ASP A 146 19.68 -20.51 -11.66
N GLU A 147 19.93 -21.44 -10.73
CA GLU A 147 19.40 -22.81 -10.81
C GLU A 147 17.86 -22.88 -10.77
N LEU A 148 17.25 -22.12 -9.87
CA LEU A 148 15.79 -22.02 -9.72
C LEU A 148 15.17 -21.26 -10.89
N TYR A 149 15.82 -20.18 -11.33
CA TYR A 149 15.45 -19.40 -12.50
C TYR A 149 15.40 -20.30 -13.75
N ASP A 150 16.50 -21.02 -14.04
CA ASP A 150 16.61 -21.92 -15.18
C ASP A 150 15.60 -23.05 -15.09
N PHE A 151 15.38 -23.61 -13.90
CA PHE A 151 14.36 -24.64 -13.70
C PHE A 151 12.95 -24.13 -14.03
N ILE A 152 12.56 -22.97 -13.50
CA ILE A 152 11.24 -22.38 -13.74
C ILE A 152 11.09 -21.97 -15.20
N LYS A 153 12.10 -21.31 -15.76
CA LYS A 153 12.11 -20.87 -17.16
C LYS A 153 11.97 -22.05 -18.12
N ARG A 154 12.71 -23.14 -17.92
CA ARG A 154 12.55 -24.38 -18.71
C ARG A 154 11.13 -24.92 -18.61
N ARG A 155 10.52 -24.93 -17.42
CA ARG A 155 9.13 -25.38 -17.26
C ARG A 155 8.11 -24.47 -17.95
N LEU A 156 8.35 -23.15 -17.96
CA LEU A 156 7.51 -22.16 -18.64
C LEU A 156 7.67 -22.23 -20.17
N GLU A 157 8.88 -22.48 -20.67
CA GLU A 157 9.15 -22.66 -22.11
C GLU A 157 8.59 -23.99 -22.63
N CYS A 158 8.50 -25.03 -21.80
CA CYS A 158 7.84 -26.30 -22.12
C CYS A 158 6.30 -26.25 -22.07
N LEU A 159 5.69 -25.08 -21.80
CA LEU A 159 4.23 -24.95 -21.65
C LEU A 159 3.38 -24.77 -22.94
N PRO A 160 3.80 -25.15 -24.17
CA PRO A 160 2.83 -25.28 -25.26
C PRO A 160 2.77 -26.71 -25.87
N VAL A 161 1.99 -27.62 -25.26
CA VAL A 161 1.41 -28.82 -25.94
C VAL A 161 0.07 -29.29 -25.33
N LEU A 162 -0.36 -28.83 -24.14
CA LEU A 162 -1.57 -29.39 -23.51
C LEU A 162 -2.88 -28.69 -23.88
N ALA A 163 -2.86 -27.52 -24.50
CA ALA A 163 -4.09 -26.84 -24.95
C ALA A 163 -4.66 -27.39 -26.26
N GLU A 164 -3.85 -28.02 -27.12
CA GLU A 164 -4.31 -28.58 -28.41
C GLU A 164 -4.75 -30.05 -28.34
N LYS A 165 -4.63 -30.71 -27.18
CA LYS A 165 -5.02 -32.13 -27.01
C LYS A 165 -6.43 -32.35 -26.48
N LEU A 166 -7.23 -31.29 -26.30
CA LEU A 166 -8.62 -31.38 -25.83
C LEU A 166 -9.66 -31.00 -26.90
N GLU A 167 -9.25 -30.68 -28.13
CA GLU A 167 -10.18 -30.47 -29.27
C GLU A 167 -10.17 -31.61 -30.30
N ARG A 168 -9.53 -32.73 -30.01
CA ARG A 168 -9.63 -33.94 -30.83
C ARG A 168 -9.84 -35.16 -29.95
N ASP A 169 -11.07 -35.30 -29.46
CA ASP A 169 -11.73 -36.57 -29.18
C ASP A 169 -13.25 -36.35 -29.23
#